data_AF-A0A931F4N6-F1
#
_entry.id   AF-A0A931F4N6-F1
#
_cell.length_a   1.000
_cell.length_b   1.000
_cell.length_c   1.000
_cell.angle_alpha   90.00
_cell.angle_beta   90.00
_cell.angle_gamma   90.00
#
_symmetry.space_group_name_H-M   'P 1'
#
loop_
_entity.id
_entity.type
_entity.pdbx_description
1 polymer ?
#
loop_
_entity_poly.entity_id
_entity_poly.type
_entity_poly.pdbx_seq_one_letter_code
_entity_poly.pdbx_strand_id
1 'polypeptide(L)'
;MGADGRRTARLPAGDAGVRRGRSLGGGRAGGAPGGPGAPADRPDRARLAVRARDRDGLRGPAADHRRATGPGRPPGQGRPAGRDRGRLPVTWGESALWVIAPYVTLVIFIGGLIWRYKYDRFGWTTRSSQLYESPLLRVASPLFHYGLLFVIVGHVIGLLVPVRWTNAIGVSNDAYHVNALLWGGVAGVVTLVALGLLVYRRRVNGPVFTATTVNDKIMYLVLAAAIVTGVVTTVAGFDPSVVSYRTTVGPWFRGVLTLQPDTVAMGNASGLYKLHTLVGMALFVLFPVSRLVHALSAPLGYLFRPYIVYRRRTR
;
A
#
# COMPACT_ATOMS: atom_id res chain seq x y z
N MET A 1 65.10 5.35 -59.10
CA MET A 1 63.92 5.67 -58.28
C MET A 1 62.72 5.18 -59.09
N GLY A 2 61.95 4.17 -58.69
CA GLY A 2 61.55 3.79 -57.33
C GLY A 2 60.24 4.52 -57.03
N ALA A 3 59.07 4.01 -57.44
CA ALA A 3 58.30 2.89 -56.84
C ALA A 3 57.72 3.27 -55.45
N ASP A 4 56.43 3.12 -55.17
CA ASP A 4 55.26 2.78 -56.02
C ASP A 4 53.99 3.44 -55.39
N GLY A 5 52.75 3.36 -55.92
CA GLY A 5 52.26 2.46 -56.95
C GLY A 5 50.78 2.64 -57.32
N ARG A 6 50.03 1.54 -57.44
CA ARG A 6 48.65 1.51 -57.97
C ARG A 6 47.73 0.54 -57.21
N ARG A 7 46.45 0.91 -57.04
CA ARG A 7 45.27 0.25 -57.69
C ARG A 7 43.93 0.63 -57.03
N THR A 8 42.98 1.01 -57.88
CA THR A 8 41.53 0.97 -57.60
C THR A 8 40.92 -0.33 -58.12
N ALA A 9 40.06 -1.03 -57.36
CA ALA A 9 39.07 -1.97 -57.93
C ALA A 9 37.96 -2.41 -56.94
N ARG A 10 36.71 -2.33 -57.42
CA ARG A 10 35.52 -3.18 -57.17
C ARG A 10 35.39 -4.03 -55.88
N LEU A 11 34.19 -3.92 -55.27
CA LEU A 11 33.56 -4.97 -54.46
C LEU A 11 32.55 -5.78 -55.32
N PRO A 12 32.51 -7.12 -55.23
CA PRO A 12 31.41 -7.96 -55.71
C PRO A 12 30.42 -8.32 -54.57
N ALA A 13 29.32 -9.01 -54.91
CA ALA A 13 28.25 -9.42 -53.98
C ALA A 13 28.20 -10.95 -53.75
N GLY A 14 27.46 -11.37 -52.71
CA GLY A 14 27.23 -12.77 -52.31
C GLY A 14 27.54 -13.00 -50.82
N ASP A 15 26.91 -13.93 -50.10
CA ASP A 15 25.77 -14.79 -50.45
C ASP A 15 25.00 -15.25 -49.18
N ALA A 16 23.83 -15.87 -49.33
CA ALA A 16 22.93 -16.24 -48.23
C ALA A 16 23.24 -17.61 -47.59
N GLY A 17 23.57 -17.62 -46.29
CA GLY A 17 23.96 -18.83 -45.54
C GLY A 17 22.84 -19.53 -44.77
N VAL A 18 21.86 -20.14 -45.44
CA VAL A 18 20.88 -21.02 -44.77
C VAL A 18 21.45 -22.42 -44.57
N ARG A 19 21.39 -22.97 -43.33
CA ARG A 19 21.63 -24.41 -43.08
C ARG A 19 20.43 -25.08 -42.40
N ARG A 20 19.90 -26.11 -43.07
CA ARG A 20 19.01 -27.14 -42.52
C ARG A 20 19.74 -28.48 -42.47
N GLY A 21 19.44 -29.28 -41.46
CA GLY A 21 19.61 -30.74 -41.39
C GLY A 21 18.84 -31.22 -40.15
N ARG A 22 17.78 -32.05 -40.24
CA ARG A 22 17.75 -33.49 -40.59
C ARG A 22 18.59 -34.34 -39.62
N SER A 23 18.11 -35.45 -39.05
CA SER A 23 16.74 -36.03 -38.89
C SER A 23 16.87 -37.24 -37.91
N LEU A 24 15.82 -37.84 -37.34
CA LEU A 24 15.01 -38.95 -37.90
C LEU A 24 14.04 -39.52 -36.84
N GLY A 25 12.96 -40.19 -37.28
CA GLY A 25 12.14 -41.14 -36.48
C GLY A 25 11.03 -40.54 -35.59
N GLY A 26 9.86 -41.17 -35.43
CA GLY A 26 9.31 -42.34 -36.16
C GLY A 26 8.10 -42.98 -35.45
N GLY A 27 7.04 -43.33 -36.20
CA GLY A 27 5.77 -43.92 -35.69
C GLY A 27 4.77 -42.86 -35.21
N ARG A 28 3.50 -42.79 -35.64
CA ARG A 28 2.37 -43.77 -35.76
C ARG A 28 1.86 -44.30 -34.41
N ALA A 29 0.54 -44.50 -34.18
CA ALA A 29 -0.71 -43.88 -34.65
C ALA A 29 -1.92 -44.69 -34.10
N GLY A 30 -3.03 -44.02 -33.74
CA GLY A 30 -4.36 -44.63 -33.56
C GLY A 30 -4.67 -45.23 -32.18
N GLY A 31 -5.97 -45.39 -31.87
CA GLY A 31 -6.46 -46.16 -30.73
C GLY A 31 -7.44 -45.44 -29.78
N ALA A 32 -8.75 -45.54 -30.07
CA ALA A 32 -9.87 -45.33 -29.13
C ALA A 32 -11.11 -46.07 -29.71
N PRO A 33 -12.19 -46.35 -28.94
CA PRO A 33 -12.40 -46.25 -27.49
C PRO A 33 -12.79 -47.61 -26.85
N GLY A 34 -13.07 -47.66 -25.54
CA GLY A 34 -13.74 -48.81 -24.91
C GLY A 34 -13.76 -48.83 -23.38
N GLY A 35 -14.85 -49.34 -22.79
CA GLY A 35 -14.99 -49.80 -21.40
C GLY A 35 -15.91 -51.03 -21.41
N PRO A 36 -16.65 -51.39 -20.33
CA PRO A 36 -16.56 -51.00 -18.92
C PRO A 36 -16.26 -52.21 -17.99
N GLY A 37 -16.13 -52.01 -16.67
CA GLY A 37 -15.98 -53.14 -15.72
C GLY A 37 -16.12 -52.79 -14.23
N ALA A 38 -17.09 -53.42 -13.58
CA ALA A 38 -17.31 -53.58 -12.13
C ALA A 38 -17.70 -55.07 -11.90
N PRO A 39 -17.92 -55.64 -10.69
CA PRO A 39 -17.96 -55.11 -9.30
C PRO A 39 -16.72 -55.61 -8.49
N ALA A 40 -16.62 -55.64 -7.15
CA ALA A 40 -17.53 -55.54 -5.99
C ALA A 40 -16.80 -54.81 -4.81
N ASP A 41 -17.39 -54.51 -3.63
CA ASP A 41 -18.55 -55.13 -2.98
C ASP A 41 -19.41 -54.16 -2.11
N ARG A 42 -20.52 -54.69 -1.59
CA ARG A 42 -21.56 -54.06 -0.73
C ARG A 42 -21.83 -54.97 0.49
N PRO A 43 -22.83 -54.72 1.39
CA PRO A 43 -23.84 -53.65 1.48
C PRO A 43 -23.52 -52.69 2.68
N ASP A 44 -24.38 -52.10 3.52
CA ASP A 44 -25.84 -52.12 3.80
C ASP A 44 -26.19 -50.82 4.59
N ARG A 45 -27.43 -50.35 4.84
CA ARG A 45 -28.78 -50.84 4.47
C ARG A 45 -29.80 -49.72 4.19
N ALA A 46 -30.26 -49.02 5.24
CA ALA A 46 -31.45 -48.17 5.24
C ALA A 46 -31.24 -46.91 6.12
N ARG A 47 -31.71 -45.69 5.81
CA ARG A 47 -32.93 -45.17 5.10
C ARG A 47 -34.19 -45.05 5.98
N LEU A 48 -35.09 -44.16 5.54
CA LEU A 48 -36.40 -43.77 6.11
C LEU A 48 -36.27 -42.82 7.32
N ALA A 49 -36.68 -41.54 7.31
CA ALA A 49 -37.50 -40.69 6.44
C ALA A 49 -39.04 -40.77 6.57
N VAL A 50 -39.65 -39.58 6.71
CA VAL A 50 -41.09 -39.22 6.59
C VAL A 50 -42.05 -39.70 7.69
N ARG A 51 -42.55 -38.75 8.49
CA ARG A 51 -44.01 -38.45 8.60
C ARG A 51 -44.29 -37.08 9.23
N ALA A 52 -45.53 -36.62 9.08
CA ALA A 52 -46.09 -35.38 9.61
C ALA A 52 -47.58 -35.57 9.93
N ARG A 53 -48.20 -34.61 10.65
CA ARG A 53 -49.51 -34.72 11.35
C ARG A 53 -49.39 -35.54 12.65
N ASP A 54 -50.14 -35.27 13.72
CA ASP A 54 -51.55 -34.86 13.77
C ASP A 54 -51.90 -33.53 14.49
N ARG A 55 -53.21 -33.22 14.47
CA ARG A 55 -53.91 -32.21 15.27
C ARG A 55 -54.76 -32.93 16.33
N ASP A 56 -54.97 -32.27 17.47
CA ASP A 56 -56.26 -32.10 18.19
C ASP A 56 -55.98 -31.61 19.64
N GLY A 57 -56.88 -30.92 20.35
CA GLY A 57 -58.16 -30.37 19.90
C GLY A 57 -59.22 -30.24 21.01
N LEU A 58 -59.07 -29.29 21.95
CA LEU A 58 -60.09 -29.01 23.00
C LEU A 58 -60.35 -27.50 23.20
N ARG A 59 -61.53 -27.16 23.77
CA ARG A 59 -62.08 -25.78 23.84
C ARG A 59 -62.53 -25.36 25.26
N GLY A 60 -62.07 -24.20 25.73
CA GLY A 60 -62.74 -23.32 26.71
C GLY A 60 -62.97 -23.87 28.14
N PRO A 61 -63.71 -23.15 29.01
CA PRO A 61 -64.29 -21.80 28.85
C PRO A 61 -63.46 -20.71 29.59
N ALA A 62 -64.10 -19.65 30.11
CA ALA A 62 -63.45 -18.40 30.52
C ALA A 62 -63.68 -17.99 31.99
N ALA A 63 -62.94 -16.94 32.40
CA ALA A 63 -63.12 -16.05 33.56
C ALA A 63 -62.78 -16.55 34.99
N ASP A 64 -61.76 -15.92 35.59
CA ASP A 64 -61.86 -15.33 36.94
C ASP A 64 -61.04 -14.02 36.98
N HIS A 65 -61.56 -12.98 37.64
CA HIS A 65 -60.92 -11.68 37.82
C HIS A 65 -60.28 -11.60 39.22
N ARG A 66 -59.01 -12.00 39.36
CA ARG A 66 -58.26 -11.79 40.62
C ARG A 66 -57.02 -10.94 40.44
N ARG A 67 -56.96 -9.85 41.22
CA ARG A 67 -55.74 -9.05 41.43
C ARG A 67 -54.70 -9.92 42.14
N ALA A 68 -53.64 -10.31 41.42
CA ALA A 68 -52.40 -10.75 42.04
C ALA A 68 -51.40 -9.59 42.04
N THR A 69 -50.98 -9.14 43.22
CA THR A 69 -49.92 -8.15 43.37
C THR A 69 -48.60 -8.72 42.87
N GLY A 70 -47.94 -8.05 41.92
CA GLY A 70 -46.64 -8.48 41.39
C GLY A 70 -45.56 -8.53 42.50
N PRO A 71 -44.60 -9.48 42.42
CA PRO A 71 -43.59 -9.65 43.46
C PRO A 71 -42.70 -8.42 43.63
N GLY A 72 -42.35 -8.11 44.87
CA GLY A 72 -41.57 -6.93 45.23
C GLY A 72 -40.18 -6.92 44.57
N ARG A 73 -39.82 -5.78 43.97
CA ARG A 73 -38.48 -5.54 43.40
C ARG A 73 -37.46 -5.49 44.55
N PRO A 74 -36.38 -6.30 44.54
CA PRO A 74 -35.41 -6.30 45.62
C PRO A 74 -34.64 -4.96 45.68
N PRO A 75 -34.53 -4.31 46.84
CA PRO A 75 -33.69 -3.12 47.01
C PRO A 75 -32.22 -3.54 47.02
N GLY A 76 -31.41 -3.01 46.09
CA GLY A 76 -29.97 -3.31 46.06
C GLY A 76 -29.34 -3.24 44.66
N GLN A 77 -30.11 -3.41 43.59
CA GLN A 77 -29.60 -3.15 42.23
C GLN A 77 -29.73 -1.66 41.89
N GLY A 78 -28.74 -0.89 42.32
CA GLY A 78 -28.48 0.43 41.73
C GLY A 78 -28.31 0.30 40.21
N ARG A 79 -28.67 1.36 39.46
CA ARG A 79 -28.31 1.45 38.03
C ARG A 79 -26.83 1.11 37.88
N PRO A 80 -26.40 0.30 36.90
CA PRO A 80 -24.98 0.24 36.55
C PRO A 80 -24.58 1.67 36.20
N ALA A 81 -23.77 2.30 37.06
CA ALA A 81 -23.31 3.67 36.84
C ALA A 81 -22.70 3.72 35.45
N GLY A 82 -23.09 4.75 34.67
CA GLY A 82 -22.53 4.97 33.33
C GLY A 82 -21.03 4.91 33.45
N ARG A 83 -20.42 3.87 32.86
CA ARG A 83 -19.04 3.53 33.16
C ARG A 83 -18.13 4.41 32.31
N ASP A 84 -18.08 5.67 32.71
CA ASP A 84 -17.10 6.67 32.31
C ASP A 84 -15.71 6.22 32.80
N ARG A 85 -15.24 5.13 32.18
CA ARG A 85 -13.86 4.67 32.22
C ARG A 85 -13.04 5.85 31.75
N GLY A 86 -12.38 6.50 32.70
CA GLY A 86 -11.97 7.90 32.56
C GLY A 86 -11.39 8.22 31.20
N ARG A 87 -12.11 9.03 30.42
CA ARG A 87 -11.46 9.82 29.37
C ARG A 87 -10.46 10.71 30.09
N LEU A 88 -9.19 10.32 30.07
CA LEU A 88 -8.11 11.22 30.47
C LEU A 88 -8.32 12.52 29.67
N PRO A 89 -8.28 13.70 30.33
CA PRO A 89 -8.56 14.96 29.65
C PRO A 89 -7.53 15.14 28.53
N VAL A 90 -8.00 15.12 27.28
CA VAL A 90 -7.13 15.21 26.10
C VAL A 90 -6.30 16.47 26.22
N THR A 91 -4.98 16.31 26.31
CA THR A 91 -4.10 17.43 26.61
C THR A 91 -4.06 18.43 25.46
N TRP A 92 -3.71 19.67 25.75
CA TRP A 92 -3.46 20.68 24.71
C TRP A 92 -2.37 20.22 23.73
N GLY A 93 -1.36 19.48 24.20
CA GLY A 93 -0.32 18.88 23.36
C GLY A 93 -0.85 17.81 22.41
N GLU A 94 -1.67 16.87 22.90
CA GLU A 94 -2.32 15.85 22.05
C GLU A 94 -3.28 16.48 21.05
N SER A 95 -4.01 17.52 21.45
CA SER A 95 -4.90 18.27 20.56
C SER A 95 -4.10 18.98 19.45
N ALA A 96 -2.98 19.62 19.80
CA ALA A 96 -2.09 20.26 18.83
C ALA A 96 -1.48 19.27 17.83
N LEU A 97 -0.99 18.11 18.30
CA LEU A 97 -0.30 17.12 17.47
C LEU A 97 -1.26 16.25 16.64
N TRP A 98 -2.42 15.89 17.18
CA TRP A 98 -3.31 14.86 16.60
C TRP A 98 -4.64 15.40 16.09
N VAL A 99 -4.97 16.67 16.35
CA VAL A 99 -6.08 17.38 15.69
C VAL A 99 -5.54 18.49 14.77
N ILE A 100 -4.74 19.42 15.29
CA ILE A 100 -4.39 20.65 14.55
C ILE A 100 -3.32 20.37 13.48
N ALA A 101 -2.19 19.74 13.84
CA ALA A 101 -1.07 19.48 12.94
C ALA A 101 -1.42 18.72 11.64
N PRO A 102 -2.28 17.68 11.61
CA PRO A 102 -2.66 17.04 10.35
C PRO A 102 -3.44 17.97 9.41
N TYR A 103 -4.32 18.85 9.92
CA TYR A 103 -5.02 19.81 9.06
C TYR A 103 -4.09 20.93 8.57
N VAL A 104 -3.17 21.42 9.40
CA VAL A 104 -2.12 22.36 8.97
C VAL A 104 -1.25 21.72 7.87
N THR A 105 -0.87 20.46 8.03
CA THR A 105 -0.14 19.67 7.03
C THR A 105 -0.93 19.56 5.72
N LEU A 106 -2.23 19.23 5.78
CA LEU A 106 -3.09 19.15 4.59
C LEU A 106 -3.27 20.50 3.90
N VAL A 107 -3.42 21.60 4.64
CA VAL A 107 -3.51 22.97 4.08
C VAL A 107 -2.21 23.36 3.38
N ILE A 108 -1.05 23.11 3.99
CA ILE A 108 0.26 23.38 3.36
C ILE A 108 0.45 22.50 2.12
N PHE A 109 0.15 21.20 2.21
CA PHE A 109 0.28 20.25 1.12
C PHE A 109 -0.61 20.63 -0.08
N ILE A 110 -1.93 20.73 0.12
CA ILE A 110 -2.89 21.01 -0.96
C ILE A 110 -2.74 22.44 -1.47
N GLY A 111 -2.65 23.43 -0.57
CA GLY A 111 -2.48 24.83 -0.93
C GLY A 111 -1.16 25.09 -1.67
N GLY A 112 -0.06 24.51 -1.20
CA GLY A 112 1.25 24.60 -1.85
C GLY A 112 1.27 23.93 -3.23
N LEU A 113 0.59 22.79 -3.40
CA LEU A 113 0.45 22.14 -4.71
C LEU A 113 -0.36 22.99 -5.70
N ILE A 114 -1.50 23.56 -5.25
CA ILE A 114 -2.33 24.46 -6.08
C ILE A 114 -1.54 25.73 -6.46
N TRP A 115 -0.84 26.33 -5.49
CA TRP A 115 0.00 27.50 -5.71
C TRP A 115 1.09 27.20 -6.73
N ARG A 116 1.85 26.11 -6.55
CA ARG A 116 2.94 25.75 -7.45
C ARG A 116 2.44 25.40 -8.85
N TYR A 117 1.34 24.66 -8.98
CA TYR A 117 0.73 24.38 -10.28
C TYR A 117 0.22 25.64 -11.01
N LYS A 118 -0.11 26.71 -10.28
CA LYS A 118 -0.47 28.01 -10.87
C LYS A 118 0.75 28.87 -11.23
N TYR A 119 1.72 29.00 -10.33
CA TYR A 119 2.77 30.03 -10.40
C TYR A 119 4.19 29.50 -10.69
N ASP A 120 4.52 28.25 -10.35
CA ASP A 120 5.81 27.60 -10.65
C ASP A 120 5.60 26.28 -11.42
N ARG A 121 5.17 26.42 -12.68
CA ARG A 121 5.03 25.28 -13.60
C ARG A 121 6.37 24.77 -14.12
N PHE A 122 7.39 25.62 -14.20
CA PHE A 122 8.71 25.24 -14.71
C PHE A 122 9.53 24.45 -13.67
N GLY A 123 9.37 24.76 -12.37
CA GLY A 123 9.94 23.98 -11.28
C GLY A 123 9.21 22.66 -11.03
N TRP A 124 8.07 22.38 -11.67
CA TRP A 124 7.37 21.10 -11.64
C TRP A 124 8.06 20.06 -12.54
N THR A 125 9.18 19.53 -12.06
CA THR A 125 10.02 18.59 -12.79
C THR A 125 10.70 17.58 -11.86
N THR A 126 11.02 16.39 -12.38
CA THR A 126 11.79 15.36 -11.66
C THR A 126 13.18 15.84 -11.26
N ARG A 127 13.75 16.86 -11.93
CA ARG A 127 15.16 17.28 -11.80
C ARG A 127 16.12 16.09 -11.96
N SER A 128 16.01 15.39 -13.09
CA SER A 128 16.86 14.24 -13.39
C SER A 128 18.34 14.65 -13.50
N SER A 129 19.21 13.90 -12.84
CA SER A 129 20.67 14.07 -12.91
C SER A 129 21.36 12.93 -13.66
N GLN A 130 20.62 12.22 -14.53
CA GLN A 130 21.07 11.02 -15.25
C GLN A 130 22.16 11.31 -16.30
N LEU A 131 22.22 12.54 -16.82
CA LEU A 131 23.24 12.93 -17.80
C LEU A 131 24.65 13.06 -17.17
N TYR A 132 24.71 13.38 -15.87
CA TYR A 132 25.98 13.52 -15.13
C TYR A 132 26.55 12.19 -14.62
N GLU A 133 25.69 11.19 -14.40
CA GLU A 133 26.04 9.82 -14.03
C GLU A 133 24.83 8.93 -14.35
N SER A 134 25.04 7.79 -15.00
CA SER A 134 23.94 6.84 -15.28
C SER A 134 24.15 5.39 -14.83
N PRO A 135 25.35 4.78 -14.79
CA PRO A 135 25.52 3.39 -14.35
C PRO A 135 24.83 3.04 -13.02
N LEU A 136 25.12 3.77 -11.93
CA LEU A 136 24.53 3.52 -10.61
C LEU A 136 23.06 3.97 -10.59
N LEU A 137 22.71 5.07 -11.25
CA LEU A 137 21.33 5.55 -11.30
C LEU A 137 20.37 4.55 -11.98
N ARG A 138 20.82 3.84 -13.03
CA ARG A 138 20.03 2.82 -13.76
C ARG A 138 19.57 1.66 -12.86
N VAL A 139 20.31 1.37 -11.78
CA VAL A 139 19.97 0.30 -10.83
C VAL A 139 19.28 0.87 -9.58
N ALA A 140 19.88 1.89 -8.96
CA ALA A 140 19.37 2.45 -7.71
C ALA A 140 18.03 3.20 -7.88
N SER A 141 17.78 3.84 -9.03
CA SER A 141 16.52 4.57 -9.25
C SER A 141 15.32 3.62 -9.40
N PRO A 142 15.33 2.58 -10.26
CA PRO A 142 14.21 1.64 -10.33
C PRO A 142 13.96 0.89 -9.02
N LEU A 143 15.02 0.41 -8.34
CA LEU A 143 14.87 -0.25 -7.03
C LEU A 143 14.18 0.66 -6.01
N PHE A 144 14.59 1.93 -5.93
CA PHE A 144 13.96 2.90 -5.03
C PHE A 144 12.49 3.14 -5.38
N HIS A 145 12.15 3.37 -6.65
CA HIS A 145 10.78 3.71 -7.03
C HIS A 145 9.83 2.51 -6.95
N TYR A 146 10.26 1.30 -7.31
CA TYR A 146 9.42 0.10 -7.15
C TYR A 146 9.22 -0.24 -5.67
N GLY A 147 10.28 -0.22 -4.86
CA GLY A 147 10.18 -0.40 -3.41
C GLY A 147 9.23 0.63 -2.77
N LEU A 148 9.41 1.91 -3.10
CA LEU A 148 8.56 2.99 -2.59
C LEU A 148 7.10 2.84 -3.03
N LEU A 149 6.84 2.36 -4.26
CA LEU A 149 5.48 2.11 -4.74
C LEU A 149 4.80 0.98 -3.94
N PHE A 150 5.51 -0.11 -3.64
CA PHE A 150 5.01 -1.16 -2.74
C PHE A 150 4.76 -0.64 -1.33
N VAL A 151 5.67 0.20 -0.78
CA VAL A 151 5.47 0.85 0.53
C VAL A 151 4.22 1.74 0.53
N ILE A 152 3.99 2.54 -0.52
CA ILE A 152 2.80 3.39 -0.67
C ILE A 152 1.53 2.55 -0.75
N VAL A 153 1.51 1.49 -1.55
CA VAL A 153 0.35 0.56 -1.63
C VAL A 153 0.08 -0.11 -0.28
N GLY A 154 1.13 -0.51 0.45
CA GLY A 154 1.02 -1.05 1.80
C GLY A 154 0.41 -0.05 2.80
N HIS A 155 0.80 1.23 2.74
CA HIS A 155 0.21 2.29 3.56
C HIS A 155 -1.27 2.54 3.21
N VAL A 156 -1.60 2.60 1.92
CA VAL A 156 -2.99 2.76 1.44
C VAL A 156 -3.86 1.63 1.96
N ILE A 157 -3.44 0.38 1.81
CA ILE A 157 -4.18 -0.79 2.32
C ILE A 157 -4.27 -0.73 3.84
N GLY A 158 -3.15 -0.57 4.54
CA GLY A 158 -3.10 -0.71 6.01
C GLY A 158 -3.75 0.42 6.81
N LEU A 159 -3.84 1.63 6.26
CA LEU A 159 -4.49 2.76 6.92
C LEU A 159 -5.96 2.92 6.49
N LEU A 160 -6.27 2.77 5.20
CA LEU A 160 -7.62 3.03 4.68
C LEU A 160 -8.55 1.81 4.72
N VAL A 161 -8.06 0.57 4.67
CA VAL A 161 -8.93 -0.62 4.76
C VAL A 161 -9.26 -0.91 6.24
N PRO A 162 -10.53 -0.83 6.67
CA PRO A 162 -10.88 -1.13 8.06
C PRO A 162 -10.73 -2.62 8.39
N VAL A 163 -10.34 -2.96 9.62
CA VAL A 163 -10.21 -4.36 10.09
C VAL A 163 -11.49 -5.19 9.83
N ARG A 164 -12.67 -4.59 9.98
CA ARG A 164 -13.96 -5.25 9.65
C ARG A 164 -14.05 -5.76 8.20
N TRP A 165 -13.34 -5.13 7.25
CA TRP A 165 -13.33 -5.57 5.85
C TRP A 165 -12.35 -6.71 5.62
N THR A 166 -11.15 -6.70 6.22
CA THR A 166 -10.22 -7.84 6.13
C THR A 166 -10.82 -9.09 6.75
N ASN A 167 -11.49 -8.94 7.90
CA ASN A 167 -12.10 -10.06 8.60
C ASN A 167 -13.31 -10.63 7.82
N ALA A 168 -14.07 -9.77 7.13
CA ALA A 168 -15.20 -10.20 6.30
C ALA A 168 -14.79 -11.03 5.06
N ILE A 169 -13.55 -10.86 4.57
CA ILE A 169 -12.97 -11.70 3.50
C ILE A 169 -12.10 -12.84 4.05
N GLY A 170 -12.23 -13.17 5.35
CA GLY A 170 -11.53 -14.31 5.97
C GLY A 170 -10.05 -14.09 6.31
N VAL A 171 -9.50 -12.90 6.10
CA VAL A 171 -8.09 -12.60 6.44
C VAL A 171 -7.97 -12.40 7.95
N SER A 172 -7.32 -13.34 8.64
CA SER A 172 -7.01 -13.24 10.07
C SER A 172 -6.01 -12.10 10.36
N ASN A 173 -5.96 -11.67 11.62
CA ASN A 173 -4.97 -10.67 12.05
C ASN A 173 -3.54 -11.17 11.83
N ASP A 174 -3.26 -12.43 12.15
CA ASP A 174 -1.91 -12.99 12.06
C ASP A 174 -1.46 -13.13 10.60
N ALA A 175 -2.35 -13.60 9.72
CA ALA A 175 -2.09 -13.65 8.27
C ALA A 175 -1.85 -12.24 7.70
N TYR A 176 -2.60 -11.24 8.17
CA TYR A 176 -2.38 -9.84 7.81
C TYR A 176 -1.02 -9.33 8.31
N HIS A 177 -0.65 -9.59 9.57
CA HIS A 177 0.61 -9.12 10.17
C HIS A 177 1.83 -9.80 9.52
N VAL A 178 1.76 -11.11 9.23
CA VAL A 178 2.80 -11.83 8.46
C VAL A 178 2.93 -11.27 7.04
N ASN A 179 1.82 -11.06 6.33
CA ASN A 179 1.84 -10.48 4.98
C ASN A 179 2.42 -9.04 4.98
N ALA A 180 2.08 -8.24 5.99
CA ALA A 180 2.60 -6.89 6.16
C ALA A 180 4.11 -6.89 6.49
N LEU A 181 4.58 -7.80 7.34
CA LEU A 181 6.01 -7.94 7.66
C LEU A 181 6.81 -8.41 6.45
N LEU A 182 6.34 -9.42 5.71
CA LEU A 182 7.02 -9.94 4.52
C LEU A 182 7.11 -8.88 3.42
N TRP A 183 5.99 -8.41 2.89
CA TRP A 183 6.01 -7.49 1.74
C TRP A 183 6.39 -6.06 2.13
N GLY A 184 5.87 -5.55 3.26
CA GLY A 184 6.21 -4.22 3.76
C GLY A 184 7.65 -4.11 4.26
N GLY A 185 8.14 -5.14 4.97
CA GLY A 185 9.53 -5.21 5.42
C GLY A 185 10.53 -5.32 4.27
N VAL A 186 10.32 -6.24 3.32
CA VAL A 186 11.18 -6.37 2.12
C VAL A 186 11.15 -5.09 1.28
N ALA A 187 9.96 -4.52 1.00
CA ALA A 187 9.87 -3.27 0.25
C ALA A 187 10.54 -2.11 0.98
N GLY A 188 10.37 -1.99 2.30
CA GLY A 188 11.02 -0.97 3.12
C GLY A 188 12.55 -1.09 3.11
N VAL A 189 13.10 -2.29 3.28
CA VAL A 189 14.56 -2.55 3.23
C VAL A 189 15.12 -2.27 1.84
N VAL A 190 14.48 -2.74 0.76
CA VAL A 190 14.90 -2.43 -0.62
C VAL A 190 14.87 -0.93 -0.91
N THR A 191 13.83 -0.22 -0.44
CA THR A 191 13.73 1.24 -0.58
C THR A 191 14.83 1.95 0.20
N LEU A 192 15.16 1.50 1.42
CA LEU A 192 16.21 2.08 2.26
C LEU A 192 17.60 1.89 1.66
N VAL A 193 17.93 0.68 1.19
CA VAL A 193 19.21 0.38 0.51
C VAL A 193 19.33 1.19 -0.78
N ALA A 194 18.28 1.22 -1.61
CA ALA A 194 18.28 2.00 -2.85
C ALA A 194 18.38 3.52 -2.60
N LEU A 195 17.73 4.02 -1.54
CA LEU A 195 17.91 5.41 -1.10
C LEU A 195 19.35 5.68 -0.66
N GLY A 196 19.96 4.76 0.10
CA GLY A 196 21.37 4.82 0.49
C GLY A 196 22.29 4.96 -0.72
N LEU A 197 22.09 4.14 -1.76
CA LEU A 197 22.82 4.23 -3.04
C LEU A 197 22.58 5.57 -3.76
N LEU A 198 21.35 6.09 -3.77
CA LEU A 198 21.03 7.39 -4.38
C LEU A 198 21.65 8.57 -3.61
N VAL A 199 21.72 8.51 -2.29
CA VAL A 199 22.39 9.51 -1.45
C VAL A 199 23.91 9.42 -1.60
N TYR A 200 24.49 8.22 -1.54
CA TYR A 200 25.91 7.96 -1.81
C TYR A 200 26.33 8.55 -3.16
N ARG A 201 25.60 8.22 -4.24
CA ARG A 201 25.79 8.78 -5.58
C ARG A 201 25.85 10.31 -5.58
N ARG A 202 24.92 10.96 -4.84
CA ARG A 202 24.86 12.42 -4.70
C ARG A 202 25.97 13.01 -3.84
N ARG A 203 26.71 12.21 -3.06
CA ARG A 203 27.86 12.66 -2.26
C ARG A 203 29.19 12.46 -2.97
N VAL A 204 29.35 11.41 -3.77
CA VAL A 204 30.65 11.08 -4.41
C VAL A 204 30.82 11.62 -5.84
N ASN A 205 29.74 11.79 -6.60
CA ASN A 205 29.84 12.35 -7.95
C ASN A 205 29.75 13.89 -7.90
N GLY A 206 30.86 14.57 -8.23
CA GLY A 206 30.99 16.03 -8.16
C GLY A 206 29.88 16.81 -8.91
N PRO A 207 29.68 16.61 -10.22
CA PRO A 207 28.61 17.26 -10.99
C PRO A 207 27.19 17.02 -10.45
N VAL A 208 26.92 15.84 -9.89
CA VAL A 208 25.64 15.56 -9.22
C VAL A 208 25.55 16.26 -7.86
N PHE A 209 26.64 16.37 -7.10
CA PHE A 209 26.69 17.06 -5.80
C PHE A 209 26.47 18.57 -5.96
N THR A 210 27.12 19.23 -6.91
CA THR A 210 26.93 20.66 -7.20
C THR A 210 25.50 20.95 -7.67
N ALA A 211 24.88 20.04 -8.43
CA ALA A 211 23.47 20.11 -8.81
C ALA A 211 22.47 19.70 -7.70
N THR A 212 22.91 19.43 -6.46
CA THR A 212 22.03 19.02 -5.34
C THR A 212 21.76 20.20 -4.39
N THR A 213 20.53 20.71 -4.42
CA THR A 213 20.14 21.90 -3.64
C THR A 213 20.00 21.61 -2.13
N VAL A 214 19.90 22.67 -1.31
CA VAL A 214 19.61 22.54 0.13
C VAL A 214 18.25 21.88 0.37
N ASN A 215 17.24 22.25 -0.44
CA ASN A 215 15.90 21.66 -0.42
C ASN A 215 15.96 20.15 -0.72
N ASP A 216 16.75 19.71 -1.71
CA ASP A 216 16.97 18.28 -1.97
C ASP A 216 17.58 17.58 -0.75
N LYS A 217 18.58 18.18 -0.08
CA LYS A 217 19.25 17.62 1.11
C LYS A 217 18.28 17.46 2.29
N ILE A 218 17.44 18.46 2.56
CA ILE A 218 16.40 18.42 3.60
C ILE A 218 15.34 17.36 3.27
N MET A 219 14.85 17.33 2.02
CA MET A 219 13.89 16.33 1.56
C MET A 219 14.45 14.91 1.70
N TYR A 220 15.71 14.67 1.31
CA TYR A 220 16.34 13.36 1.47
C TYR A 220 16.52 12.94 2.94
N LEU A 221 16.81 13.89 3.84
CA LEU A 221 16.92 13.62 5.27
C LEU A 221 15.57 13.18 5.87
N VAL A 222 14.50 13.92 5.60
CA VAL A 222 13.15 13.59 6.12
C VAL A 222 12.60 12.32 5.46
N LEU A 223 12.86 12.10 4.17
CA LEU A 223 12.53 10.86 3.46
C LEU A 223 13.27 9.64 4.04
N ALA A 224 14.57 9.77 4.34
CA ALA A 224 15.33 8.72 5.01
C ALA A 224 14.78 8.42 6.41
N ALA A 225 14.49 9.46 7.20
CA ALA A 225 13.86 9.30 8.51
C ALA A 225 12.48 8.62 8.42
N ALA A 226 11.67 8.95 7.41
CA ALA A 226 10.38 8.32 7.17
C ALA A 226 10.53 6.82 6.88
N ILE A 227 11.47 6.44 6.00
CA ILE A 227 11.70 5.04 5.64
C ILE A 227 12.30 4.25 6.81
N VAL A 228 13.27 4.81 7.54
CA VAL A 228 13.87 4.16 8.72
C VAL A 228 12.83 3.94 9.81
N THR A 229 12.04 4.96 10.17
CA THR A 229 10.96 4.81 11.16
C THR A 229 9.86 3.87 10.66
N GLY A 230 9.57 3.85 9.36
CA GLY A 230 8.63 2.91 8.74
C GLY A 230 9.09 1.46 8.86
N VAL A 231 10.35 1.16 8.54
CA VAL A 231 10.94 -0.19 8.72
C VAL A 231 10.94 -0.59 10.21
N VAL A 232 11.38 0.29 11.10
CA VAL A 232 11.37 0.04 12.56
C VAL A 232 9.96 -0.24 13.08
N THR A 233 8.95 0.54 12.68
CA THR A 233 7.54 0.30 13.07
C THR A 233 6.94 -0.95 12.44
N THR A 234 7.43 -1.38 11.28
CA THR A 234 7.00 -2.64 10.63
C THR A 234 7.53 -3.85 11.38
N VAL A 235 8.81 -3.83 11.81
CA VAL A 235 9.41 -4.89 12.63
C VAL A 235 8.81 -4.91 14.04
N ALA A 236 8.73 -3.75 14.71
CA ALA A 236 8.13 -3.65 16.04
C ALA A 236 6.63 -4.02 16.05
N GLY A 237 5.92 -3.86 14.93
CA GLY A 237 4.52 -4.27 14.77
C GLY A 237 4.28 -5.79 14.69
N PHE A 238 5.32 -6.60 14.92
CA PHE A 238 5.23 -8.05 15.10
C PHE A 238 5.42 -8.50 16.56
N ASP A 239 5.84 -7.59 17.45
CA ASP A 239 5.89 -7.85 18.89
C ASP A 239 4.46 -7.81 19.48
N PRO A 240 3.96 -8.88 20.12
CA PRO A 240 2.60 -8.91 20.69
C PRO A 240 2.34 -7.87 21.79
N SER A 241 3.38 -7.28 22.40
CA SER A 241 3.25 -6.19 23.37
C SER A 241 2.97 -4.84 22.72
N VAL A 242 3.23 -4.69 21.42
CA VAL A 242 3.05 -3.42 20.68
C VAL A 242 1.63 -3.31 20.14
N VAL A 243 0.86 -2.36 20.69
CA VAL A 243 -0.52 -2.08 20.28
C VAL A 243 -0.59 -1.76 18.78
N SER A 244 -1.25 -2.64 18.02
CA SER A 244 -1.30 -2.60 16.55
C SER A 244 -1.74 -1.24 15.99
N TYR A 245 -1.05 -0.77 14.93
CA TYR A 245 -1.42 0.45 14.21
C TYR A 245 -2.84 0.37 13.61
N ARG A 246 -3.35 -0.83 13.36
CA ARG A 246 -4.68 -1.08 12.75
C ARG A 246 -5.84 -0.64 13.64
N THR A 247 -5.63 -0.55 14.94
CA THR A 247 -6.60 -0.12 15.96
C THR A 247 -6.30 1.26 16.54
N THR A 248 -5.19 1.89 16.15
CA THR A 248 -4.72 3.18 16.70
C THR A 248 -4.53 4.23 15.60
N VAL A 249 -3.45 4.13 14.83
CA VAL A 249 -3.13 5.06 13.72
C VAL A 249 -4.16 4.98 12.58
N GLY A 250 -4.59 3.77 12.19
CA GLY A 250 -5.54 3.58 11.09
C GLY A 250 -6.90 4.26 11.32
N PRO A 251 -7.55 4.07 12.48
CA PRO A 251 -8.75 4.81 12.87
C PRO A 251 -8.54 6.32 12.89
N TRP A 252 -7.46 6.80 13.51
CA TRP A 252 -7.12 8.23 13.54
C TRP A 252 -6.95 8.83 12.14
N PHE A 253 -6.18 8.17 11.26
CA PHE A 253 -5.87 8.65 9.91
C PHE A 253 -7.12 8.74 9.03
N ARG A 254 -8.00 7.72 9.09
CA ARG A 254 -9.33 7.79 8.46
C ARG A 254 -10.20 8.89 9.09
N GLY A 255 -10.14 9.05 10.41
CA GLY A 255 -10.82 10.10 11.14
C GLY A 255 -10.46 11.51 10.65
N VAL A 256 -9.17 11.81 10.46
CA VAL A 256 -8.68 13.07 9.86
C VAL A 256 -9.32 13.32 8.50
N LEU A 257 -9.38 12.31 7.62
CA LEU A 257 -9.99 12.44 6.28
C LEU A 257 -11.52 12.66 6.35
N THR A 258 -12.19 12.19 7.40
CA THR A 258 -13.62 12.40 7.64
C THR A 258 -13.92 13.56 8.59
N LEU A 259 -12.95 14.44 8.87
CA LEU A 259 -13.07 15.59 9.79
C LEU A 259 -13.49 15.21 11.24
N GLN A 260 -13.14 14.00 11.66
CA GLN A 260 -13.47 13.38 12.96
C GLN A 260 -12.23 12.61 13.51
N PRO A 261 -11.14 13.30 13.88
CA PRO A 261 -9.87 12.66 14.23
C PRO A 261 -9.93 12.04 15.64
N ASP A 262 -9.70 10.73 15.73
CA ASP A 262 -9.72 10.01 17.01
C ASP A 262 -8.40 10.19 17.78
N THR A 263 -8.38 11.18 18.67
CA THR A 263 -7.25 11.46 19.57
C THR A 263 -7.04 10.37 20.60
N VAL A 264 -8.05 9.57 20.95
CA VAL A 264 -7.91 8.45 21.91
C VAL A 264 -7.24 7.26 21.23
N ALA A 265 -7.61 6.94 19.99
CA ALA A 265 -6.93 5.93 19.19
C ALA A 265 -5.44 6.29 18.97
N MET A 266 -5.13 7.56 18.68
CA MET A 266 -3.74 8.01 18.58
C MET A 266 -3.03 8.10 19.93
N GLY A 267 -3.71 8.50 21.01
CA GLY A 267 -3.18 8.48 22.38
C GLY A 267 -2.68 7.10 22.79
N ASN A 268 -3.41 6.05 22.43
CA ASN A 268 -3.03 4.64 22.65
C ASN A 268 -1.96 4.09 21.67
N ALA A 269 -1.51 4.86 20.67
CA ALA A 269 -0.46 4.40 19.76
C ALA A 269 0.92 4.37 20.44
N SER A 270 1.74 3.37 20.09
CA SER A 270 3.16 3.31 20.50
C SER A 270 3.93 4.56 20.04
N GLY A 271 4.93 4.97 20.82
CA GLY A 271 5.80 6.12 20.51
C GLY A 271 6.47 6.02 19.15
N LEU A 272 6.79 4.81 18.68
CA LEU A 272 7.36 4.59 17.34
C LEU A 272 6.36 4.97 16.22
N TYR A 273 5.09 4.59 16.37
CA TYR A 273 4.04 4.96 15.41
C TYR A 273 3.75 6.46 15.42
N LYS A 274 3.74 7.10 16.60
CA LYS A 274 3.62 8.55 16.75
C LYS A 274 4.77 9.27 16.04
N LEU A 275 6.02 8.84 16.28
CA LEU A 275 7.21 9.40 15.63
C LEU A 275 7.15 9.25 14.10
N HIS A 276 6.85 8.05 13.59
CA HIS A 276 6.71 7.82 12.16
C HIS A 276 5.62 8.70 11.53
N THR A 277 4.48 8.88 12.22
CA THR A 277 3.39 9.76 11.77
C THR A 277 3.82 11.22 11.70
N LEU A 278 4.56 11.72 12.69
CA LEU A 278 5.11 13.10 12.70
C LEU A 278 6.11 13.32 11.57
N VAL A 279 7.02 12.37 11.33
CA VAL A 279 7.99 12.44 10.22
C VAL A 279 7.28 12.35 8.86
N GLY A 280 6.23 11.54 8.76
CA GLY A 280 5.33 11.50 7.60
C GLY A 280 4.68 12.86 7.32
N MET A 281 4.10 13.51 8.34
CA MET A 281 3.51 14.84 8.19
C MET A 281 4.55 15.89 7.76
N ALA A 282 5.78 15.84 8.29
CA ALA A 282 6.88 16.68 7.84
C ALA A 282 7.26 16.44 6.36
N LEU A 283 7.20 15.19 5.89
CA LEU A 283 7.41 14.86 4.47
C LEU A 283 6.31 15.44 3.57
N PHE A 284 5.05 15.42 4.02
CA PHE A 284 3.93 16.06 3.31
C PHE A 284 4.05 17.60 3.28
N VAL A 285 4.53 18.23 4.35
CA VAL A 285 4.85 19.68 4.39
C VAL A 285 5.97 20.03 3.39
N LEU A 286 6.99 19.19 3.25
CA LEU A 286 8.08 19.38 2.26
C LEU A 286 7.68 19.00 0.82
N PHE A 287 6.61 18.25 0.63
CA PHE A 287 6.19 17.76 -0.68
C PHE A 287 5.93 18.88 -1.72
N PRO A 288 5.09 19.91 -1.46
CA PRO A 288 4.78 20.94 -2.45
C PRO A 288 5.98 21.82 -2.81
N VAL A 289 7.00 21.94 -1.96
CA VAL A 289 8.18 22.81 -2.19
C VAL A 289 9.40 22.06 -2.74
N SER A 290 9.49 20.74 -2.54
CA SER A 290 10.64 19.93 -2.97
C SER A 290 10.44 19.32 -4.37
N ARG A 291 11.36 18.45 -4.82
CA ARG A 291 11.17 17.69 -6.07
C ARG A 291 10.10 16.60 -5.98
N LEU A 292 9.50 16.32 -4.80
CA LEU A 292 8.50 15.26 -4.61
C LEU A 292 7.23 15.43 -5.48
N VAL A 293 6.90 16.66 -5.90
CA VAL A 293 5.78 16.96 -6.82
C VAL A 293 5.73 16.11 -8.09
N HIS A 294 6.88 15.58 -8.55
CA HIS A 294 6.94 14.68 -9.71
C HIS A 294 6.09 13.40 -9.55
N ALA A 295 5.86 12.92 -8.32
CA ALA A 295 5.05 11.74 -8.06
C ALA A 295 3.58 11.92 -8.44
N LEU A 296 3.10 13.17 -8.48
CA LEU A 296 1.76 13.54 -8.96
C LEU A 296 1.69 13.68 -10.49
N SER A 297 2.76 13.33 -11.21
CA SER A 297 2.84 13.32 -12.67
C SER A 297 3.19 11.94 -13.22
N ALA A 298 2.73 10.89 -12.54
CA ALA A 298 2.70 9.54 -13.07
C ALA A 298 1.98 9.54 -14.44
N PRO A 299 2.63 9.12 -15.54
CA PRO A 299 2.14 9.36 -16.89
C PRO A 299 1.05 8.35 -17.34
N LEU A 300 0.07 8.06 -16.49
CA LEU A 300 -0.99 7.07 -16.76
C LEU A 300 -1.77 7.37 -18.04
N GLY A 301 -2.03 8.65 -18.32
CA GLY A 301 -2.68 9.08 -19.57
C GLY A 301 -1.84 8.83 -20.84
N TYR A 302 -0.53 8.55 -20.73
CA TYR A 302 0.31 8.21 -21.88
C TYR A 302 -0.08 6.86 -22.50
N LEU A 303 -0.63 5.93 -21.71
CA LEU A 303 -1.12 4.62 -22.17
C LEU A 303 -2.23 4.74 -23.24
N PHE A 304 -2.93 5.88 -23.28
CA PHE A 304 -4.05 6.14 -24.19
C PHE A 304 -3.83 7.40 -25.05
N ARG A 305 -2.63 7.97 -25.04
CA ARG A 305 -2.29 9.20 -25.77
C ARG A 305 -1.81 8.85 -27.18
N PRO A 306 -2.38 9.43 -28.25
CA PRO A 306 -1.83 9.33 -29.59
C PRO A 306 -0.35 9.78 -29.64
N TYR A 307 0.48 9.12 -30.46
CA TYR A 307 1.90 9.49 -30.59
C TYR A 307 2.06 10.95 -31.02
N ILE A 308 1.37 11.34 -32.11
CA ILE A 308 1.31 12.70 -32.63
C ILE A 308 0.21 13.47 -31.89
N VAL A 309 0.54 14.65 -31.36
CA VAL A 309 -0.44 15.56 -30.74
C VAL A 309 -0.41 16.91 -31.41
N TYR A 310 -1.52 17.26 -32.04
CA TYR A 310 -1.76 18.57 -32.63
C TYR A 310 -2.27 19.55 -31.59
N ARG A 311 -1.81 20.81 -31.64
CA ARG A 311 -2.28 21.88 -30.77
C ARG A 311 -2.86 23.01 -31.62
N ARG A 312 -4.16 23.26 -31.49
CA ARG A 312 -4.83 24.39 -32.16
C ARG A 312 -4.31 25.71 -31.59
N ARG A 313 -4.10 26.72 -32.44
CA ARG A 313 -3.88 28.11 -32.02
C ARG A 313 -5.13 28.60 -31.28
N THR A 314 -4.96 29.15 -30.08
CA THR A 314 -6.01 29.92 -29.39
C THR A 314 -6.38 31.13 -30.26
N ARG A 315 -7.68 31.41 -30.38
CA ARG A 315 -8.16 32.67 -30.94
C ARG A 315 -7.80 33.82 -30.02
#